data_AF-A0A7X3WNL7-F1
#
_entry.id   AF-A0A7X3WNL7-F1
#
_cell.length_a   1.000
_cell.length_b   1.000
_cell.length_c   1.000
_cell.angle_alpha   90.00
_cell.angle_beta   90.00
_cell.angle_gamma   90.00
#
_symmetry.space_group_name_H-M   'P 1'
#
loop_
_entity.id
_entity.type
_entity.pdbx_description
1 polymer ?
#
loop_
_entity_poly.entity_id
_entity_poly.type
_entity_poly.pdbx_seq_one_letter_code
_entity_poly.pdbx_strand_id
1 'polypeptide(L)'
;MTGCATHRLDGLEPDNLLAFMTLLGLLRVLEEARPDWRPRVFWTVDELPLRPVLRVQETADETDIVEAASKGLRSLSACLDFDGLRDLTLPPKQTARILRQAAAEANEAPHTADLWSALVSDAAMSPDRKKAEPTPLCLMFGQGHQHFLARLASVPRELTPPDRGTGRKRVAVSEGDCLREALFAPWARPDATQSFRWDPNEDVRYALRARDPTDANTKETAQDGANRLAAV
;
A
#
# COMPACT_ATOMS: atom_id res chain seq x y z
N MET A 1 25.25 -16.62 -18.72
CA MET A 1 24.75 -15.23 -18.85
C MET A 1 23.56 -15.13 -17.91
N THR A 2 23.66 -14.37 -16.83
CA THR A 2 22.48 -14.02 -16.01
C THR A 2 21.60 -13.10 -16.85
N GLY A 3 20.35 -13.49 -17.09
CA GLY A 3 19.37 -12.66 -17.80
C GLY A 3 19.12 -11.36 -17.03
N CYS A 4 18.64 -10.33 -17.73
CA CYS A 4 18.21 -9.08 -17.12
C CYS A 4 16.97 -8.61 -17.87
N ALA A 5 15.91 -8.30 -17.13
CA ALA A 5 14.68 -7.73 -17.68
C ALA A 5 14.46 -6.33 -17.12
N THR A 6 13.81 -5.50 -17.93
CA THR A 6 13.41 -4.13 -17.56
C THR A 6 11.96 -3.91 -17.95
N HIS A 7 11.16 -3.35 -17.04
CA HIS A 7 9.75 -3.08 -17.25
C HIS A 7 9.46 -1.63 -16.90
N ARG A 8 8.89 -0.89 -17.85
CA ARG A 8 8.38 0.45 -17.60
C ARG A 8 7.06 0.31 -16.85
N LEU A 9 6.92 0.97 -15.72
CA LEU A 9 5.76 0.88 -14.84
C LEU A 9 4.79 2.01 -15.17
N ASP A 10 4.08 1.88 -16.30
CA ASP A 10 3.26 2.97 -16.86
C ASP A 10 2.08 3.39 -15.96
N GLY A 11 1.65 2.52 -15.04
CA GLY A 11 0.63 2.85 -14.05
C GLY A 11 1.11 3.77 -12.93
N LEU A 12 2.41 3.82 -12.65
CA LEU A 12 2.94 4.60 -11.52
C LEU A 12 3.20 6.05 -11.93
N GLU A 13 2.28 6.91 -11.51
CA GLU A 13 2.31 8.37 -11.71
C GLU A 13 3.39 9.03 -10.82
N PRO A 14 4.36 9.79 -11.37
CA PRO A 14 5.52 10.33 -10.62
C PRO A 14 5.16 11.34 -9.52
N ASP A 15 4.02 11.99 -9.63
CA ASP A 15 3.51 13.05 -8.77
C ASP A 15 2.45 12.56 -7.77
N ASN A 16 2.22 11.24 -7.71
CA ASN A 16 1.21 10.62 -6.85
C ASN A 16 1.88 9.88 -5.68
N LEU A 17 1.55 10.25 -4.44
CA LEU A 17 2.10 9.61 -3.23
C LEU A 17 1.74 8.12 -3.18
N LEU A 18 0.51 7.72 -3.56
CA LEU A 18 0.14 6.31 -3.64
C LEU A 18 1.05 5.55 -4.62
N ALA A 19 1.40 6.15 -5.75
CA ALA A 19 2.28 5.51 -6.74
C ALA A 19 3.70 5.36 -6.21
N PHE A 20 4.21 6.34 -5.47
CA PHE A 20 5.51 6.24 -4.80
C PHE A 20 5.51 5.12 -3.74
N MET A 21 4.48 5.04 -2.90
CA MET A 21 4.36 3.97 -1.90
C MET A 21 4.19 2.60 -2.57
N THR A 22 3.41 2.51 -3.64
CA THR A 22 3.25 1.30 -4.47
C THR A 22 4.59 0.83 -5.01
N LEU A 23 5.46 1.75 -5.45
CA LEU A 23 6.80 1.43 -5.94
C LEU A 23 7.69 0.81 -4.84
N LEU A 24 7.66 1.38 -3.63
CA LEU A 24 8.41 0.85 -2.49
C LEU A 24 7.89 -0.54 -2.09
N GLY A 25 6.57 -0.69 -2.01
CA GLY A 25 5.91 -1.97 -1.76
C GLY A 25 6.24 -3.02 -2.82
N LEU A 26 6.25 -2.65 -4.11
CA LEU A 26 6.66 -3.52 -5.21
C LEU A 26 8.08 -4.06 -5.01
N LEU A 27 9.04 -3.19 -4.68
CA LEU A 27 10.41 -3.63 -4.40
C LEU A 27 10.43 -4.61 -3.23
N ARG A 28 9.71 -4.29 -2.14
CA ARG A 28 9.67 -5.11 -0.93
C ARG A 28 9.08 -6.51 -1.19
N VAL A 29 7.97 -6.60 -1.93
CA VAL A 29 7.32 -7.88 -2.24
C VAL A 29 8.14 -8.73 -3.20
N LEU A 30 8.87 -8.10 -4.14
CA LEU A 30 9.76 -8.81 -5.05
C LEU A 30 11.01 -9.32 -4.32
N GLU A 31 11.59 -8.54 -3.41
CA GLU A 31 12.70 -8.99 -2.56
C GLU A 31 12.31 -10.15 -1.65
N GLU A 32 11.08 -10.12 -1.13
CA GLU A 32 10.51 -11.21 -0.33
C GLU A 32 10.28 -12.48 -1.16
N ALA A 33 9.66 -12.36 -2.34
CA ALA A 33 9.28 -13.53 -3.14
C ALA A 33 10.42 -14.13 -3.96
N ARG A 34 11.35 -13.27 -4.42
CA ARG A 34 12.44 -13.55 -5.37
C ARG A 34 13.69 -12.72 -5.03
N PRO A 35 14.38 -12.99 -3.91
CA PRO A 35 15.56 -12.20 -3.51
C PRO A 35 16.68 -12.17 -4.56
N ASP A 36 16.83 -13.25 -5.34
CA ASP A 36 17.83 -13.34 -6.40
C ASP A 36 17.55 -12.40 -7.59
N TRP A 37 16.33 -11.90 -7.74
CA TRP A 37 16.01 -10.88 -8.76
C TRP A 37 16.69 -9.55 -8.49
N ARG A 38 17.06 -9.26 -7.23
CA ARG A 38 17.69 -8.00 -6.81
C ARG A 38 16.99 -6.79 -7.45
N PRO A 39 15.67 -6.62 -7.24
CA PRO A 39 14.88 -5.63 -7.95
C PRO A 39 15.42 -4.23 -7.67
N ARG A 40 15.53 -3.41 -8.71
CA ARG A 40 15.96 -2.01 -8.63
C ARG A 40 15.05 -1.16 -9.48
N VAL A 41 14.88 0.09 -9.09
CA VAL A 41 14.11 1.06 -9.88
C VAL A 41 14.98 2.27 -10.21
N PHE A 42 14.77 2.80 -11.40
CA PHE A 42 15.26 4.10 -11.84
C PHE A 42 14.16 4.81 -12.64
N TRP A 43 14.32 6.10 -12.93
CA TRP A 43 13.32 6.88 -13.67
C TRP A 43 13.74 7.07 -15.12
N THR A 44 12.77 7.06 -16.04
CA THR A 44 13.01 7.52 -17.41
C THR A 44 13.26 9.02 -17.39
N VAL A 45 14.47 9.47 -17.73
CA VAL A 45 14.80 10.91 -17.77
C VAL A 45 14.70 11.50 -19.17
N ASP A 46 14.79 10.65 -20.20
CA ASP A 46 14.82 11.05 -21.61
C ASP A 46 13.45 10.93 -22.31
N GLU A 47 12.43 10.44 -21.60
CA GLU A 47 11.09 10.21 -22.14
C GLU A 47 10.02 10.76 -21.20
N LEU A 48 9.11 11.57 -21.78
CA LEU A 48 7.94 12.09 -21.07
C LEU A 48 6.70 11.23 -21.38
N PRO A 49 5.81 11.02 -20.39
CA PRO A 49 5.96 11.44 -19.00
C PRO A 49 7.01 10.57 -18.28
N LEU A 50 7.63 11.12 -17.22
CA LEU A 50 8.57 10.36 -16.39
C LEU A 50 7.85 9.15 -15.80
N ARG A 51 8.44 7.97 -15.93
CA ARG A 51 7.93 6.72 -15.33
C ARG A 51 9.06 5.97 -14.64
N PRO A 52 8.75 5.25 -13.55
CA PRO A 52 9.72 4.34 -12.97
C PRO A 52 9.89 3.11 -13.87
N VAL A 53 11.12 2.61 -13.95
CA VAL A 53 11.50 1.40 -14.66
C VAL A 53 12.02 0.41 -13.64
N LEU A 54 11.33 -0.71 -13.50
CA LEU A 54 11.77 -1.86 -12.72
C LEU A 54 12.85 -2.61 -13.51
N ARG A 55 13.94 -2.96 -12.84
CA ARG A 55 14.99 -3.85 -13.35
C ARG A 55 15.15 -5.04 -12.42
N VAL A 56 15.21 -6.23 -13.00
CA VAL A 56 15.47 -7.50 -12.28
C VAL A 56 16.61 -8.27 -12.95
N GLN A 57 17.39 -9.00 -12.16
CA GLN A 57 18.52 -9.83 -12.59
C GLN A 57 18.11 -11.24 -13.06
N GLU A 58 16.97 -11.32 -13.74
CA GLU A 58 16.49 -12.54 -14.37
C GLU A 58 15.71 -12.18 -15.64
N THR A 59 15.51 -13.15 -16.52
CA THR A 59 14.53 -13.00 -17.61
C THR A 59 13.15 -13.23 -17.01
N ALA A 60 12.36 -12.17 -16.92
CA ALA A 60 10.99 -12.20 -16.40
C ALA A 60 10.12 -11.33 -17.32
N ASP A 61 8.90 -11.77 -17.60
CA ASP A 61 7.88 -10.95 -18.25
C ASP A 61 6.94 -10.28 -17.21
N GLU A 62 5.97 -9.48 -17.66
CA GLU A 62 5.03 -8.82 -16.75
C GLU A 62 4.19 -9.80 -15.90
N THR A 63 3.90 -11.00 -16.43
CA THR A 63 3.18 -12.04 -15.70
C THR A 63 4.03 -12.58 -14.57
N ASP A 64 5.31 -12.83 -14.81
CA ASP A 64 6.27 -13.24 -13.77
C ASP A 64 6.36 -12.18 -12.66
N ILE A 65 6.40 -10.88 -13.01
CA ILE A 65 6.43 -9.78 -12.04
C ILE A 65 5.17 -9.79 -11.17
N VAL A 66 4.00 -9.91 -11.79
CA VAL A 66 2.70 -9.91 -11.10
C VAL A 66 2.57 -11.11 -10.15
N GLU A 67 2.96 -12.29 -10.60
CA GLU A 67 2.93 -13.50 -9.78
C GLU A 67 3.88 -13.40 -8.59
N ALA A 68 5.11 -12.91 -8.79
CA ALA A 68 6.07 -12.68 -7.72
C ALA A 68 5.55 -11.64 -6.72
N ALA A 69 4.96 -10.55 -7.21
CA ALA A 69 4.38 -9.50 -6.36
C ALA A 69 3.21 -10.03 -5.51
N SER A 70 2.30 -10.80 -6.10
CA SER A 70 1.20 -11.46 -5.36
C SER A 70 1.74 -12.41 -4.29
N LYS A 71 2.75 -13.22 -4.59
CA LYS A 71 3.39 -14.13 -3.62
C LYS A 71 4.01 -13.35 -2.46
N GLY A 72 4.74 -12.28 -2.75
CA GLY A 72 5.37 -11.45 -1.72
C GLY A 72 4.34 -10.72 -0.84
N LEU A 73 3.28 -10.19 -1.44
CA LEU A 73 2.14 -9.60 -0.71
C LEU A 73 1.54 -10.58 0.30
N ARG A 74 1.32 -11.84 -0.10
CA ARG A 74 0.78 -12.88 0.80
C ARG A 74 1.73 -13.19 1.96
N SER A 75 3.05 -13.19 1.71
CA SER A 75 4.06 -13.40 2.77
C SER A 75 4.03 -12.24 3.77
N LEU A 76 4.20 -11.00 3.30
CA LEU A 76 4.33 -9.82 4.17
C LEU A 76 3.03 -9.46 4.89
N SER A 77 1.88 -9.60 4.22
CA SER A 77 0.58 -9.29 4.83
C SER A 77 0.22 -10.22 5.99
N ALA A 78 0.87 -11.40 6.11
CA ALA A 78 0.72 -12.26 7.26
C ALA A 78 1.26 -11.61 8.55
N CYS A 79 2.27 -10.74 8.45
CA CYS A 79 2.87 -10.03 9.58
C CYS A 79 2.05 -8.82 10.05
N LEU A 80 1.05 -8.38 9.28
CA LEU A 80 0.19 -7.23 9.59
C LEU A 80 -0.93 -7.62 10.56
N ASP A 81 -0.54 -8.08 11.75
CA ASP A 81 -1.44 -8.38 12.85
C ASP A 81 -1.19 -7.38 14.00
N PHE A 82 -2.27 -6.75 14.44
CA PHE A 82 -2.25 -5.71 15.47
C PHE A 82 -3.05 -6.11 16.71
N ASP A 83 -3.36 -7.38 16.90
CA ASP A 83 -4.05 -7.91 18.09
C ASP A 83 -5.36 -7.15 18.39
N GLY A 84 -6.15 -6.94 17.33
CA GLY A 84 -7.43 -6.22 17.38
C GLY A 84 -7.33 -4.70 17.53
N LEU A 85 -6.12 -4.11 17.63
CA LEU A 85 -5.94 -2.66 17.59
C LEU A 85 -6.36 -2.11 16.23
N ARG A 86 -7.14 -1.03 16.26
CA ARG A 86 -7.68 -0.41 15.05
C ARG A 86 -6.95 0.88 14.66
N ASP A 87 -6.31 1.53 15.62
CA ASP A 87 -5.81 2.90 15.52
C ASP A 87 -4.50 3.06 16.28
N LEU A 88 -3.67 4.03 15.85
CA LEU A 88 -2.40 4.39 16.50
C LEU A 88 -2.58 5.37 17.67
N THR A 89 -3.81 5.58 18.16
CA THR A 89 -4.08 6.40 19.35
C THR A 89 -3.75 5.61 20.62
N LEU A 90 -2.47 5.30 20.82
CA LEU A 90 -1.99 4.41 21.87
C LEU A 90 -1.47 5.21 23.07
N PRO A 91 -1.89 4.90 24.31
CA PRO A 91 -1.31 5.49 25.51
C PRO A 91 0.18 5.14 25.67
N PRO A 92 1.01 6.02 26.28
CA PRO A 92 2.46 5.84 26.36
C PRO A 92 2.91 4.48 26.92
N LYS A 93 2.25 3.99 27.99
CA LYS A 93 2.57 2.68 28.58
C LYS A 93 2.28 1.52 27.62
N GLN A 94 1.21 1.63 26.84
CA GLN A 94 0.86 0.61 25.85
C GLN A 94 1.83 0.64 24.68
N THR A 95 2.17 1.83 24.15
CA THR A 95 3.17 1.99 23.09
C THR A 95 4.52 1.41 23.50
N ALA A 96 5.03 1.78 24.69
CA ALA A 96 6.30 1.27 25.18
C ALA A 96 6.29 -0.26 25.38
N ARG A 97 5.15 -0.84 25.82
CA ARG A 97 5.00 -2.29 25.94
C ARG A 97 5.09 -2.97 24.57
N ILE A 98 4.35 -2.47 23.59
CA ILE A 98 4.33 -3.02 22.22
C ILE A 98 5.72 -2.94 21.59
N LEU A 99 6.38 -1.78 21.65
CA LEU A 99 7.71 -1.61 21.07
C LEU A 99 8.78 -2.46 21.75
N ARG A 100 8.73 -2.61 23.08
CA ARG A 100 9.65 -3.52 23.79
C ARG A 100 9.44 -4.98 23.43
N GLN A 101 8.18 -5.39 23.28
CA GLN A 101 7.85 -6.75 22.86
C GLN A 101 8.37 -7.00 21.43
N ALA A 102 8.06 -6.10 20.50
CA ALA A 102 8.54 -6.20 19.11
C ALA A 102 10.08 -6.22 19.03
N ALA A 103 10.76 -5.41 19.85
CA ALA A 103 12.22 -5.42 19.93
C ALA A 103 12.79 -6.72 20.53
N ALA A 104 12.11 -7.32 21.51
CA ALA A 104 12.53 -8.58 22.12
C ALA A 104 12.37 -9.78 21.17
N GLU A 105 11.39 -9.71 20.27
CA GLU A 105 11.06 -10.76 19.28
C GLU A 105 11.69 -10.46 17.90
N ALA A 106 12.57 -9.46 17.79
CA ALA A 106 13.05 -8.97 16.49
C ALA A 106 13.89 -10.00 15.70
N ASN A 107 14.48 -10.99 16.36
CA ASN A 107 15.22 -12.05 15.68
C ASN A 107 14.26 -13.10 15.07
N GLU A 108 13.16 -13.40 15.76
CA GLU A 108 12.16 -14.38 15.36
C GLU A 108 11.11 -13.78 14.39
N ALA A 109 10.78 -12.50 14.58
CA ALA A 109 9.77 -11.76 13.82
C ALA A 109 10.29 -10.37 13.39
N PRO A 110 11.34 -10.30 12.55
CA PRO A 110 11.97 -9.03 12.16
C PRO A 110 10.98 -8.05 11.52
N HIS A 111 10.05 -8.55 10.69
CA HIS A 111 9.04 -7.69 10.04
C HIS A 111 8.09 -7.03 11.02
N THR A 112 7.77 -7.67 12.14
CA THR A 112 6.92 -7.09 13.19
C THR A 112 7.65 -5.95 13.90
N ALA A 113 8.95 -6.11 14.18
CA ALA A 113 9.78 -5.05 14.76
C ALA A 113 9.89 -3.84 13.81
N ASP A 114 10.22 -4.09 12.54
CA ASP A 114 10.32 -3.06 11.51
C ASP A 114 8.99 -2.30 11.36
N LEU A 115 7.88 -3.03 11.25
CA LEU A 115 6.53 -2.48 11.12
C LEU A 115 6.20 -1.53 12.28
N TRP A 116 6.35 -1.96 13.53
CA TRP A 116 6.00 -1.11 14.67
C TRP A 116 6.90 0.13 14.75
N SER A 117 8.18 0.00 14.43
CA SER A 117 9.12 1.12 14.40
C SER A 117 8.79 2.14 13.30
N ALA A 118 8.20 1.69 12.18
CA ALA A 118 7.77 2.55 11.08
C ALA A 118 6.46 3.30 11.38
N LEU A 119 5.65 2.82 12.33
CA LEU A 119 4.34 3.38 12.66
C LEU A 119 4.38 4.37 13.81
N VAL A 120 5.16 4.09 14.87
CA VAL A 120 5.19 4.91 16.11
C VAL A 120 6.55 4.84 16.80
N SER A 121 6.83 5.86 17.62
CA SER A 121 7.92 5.88 18.59
C SER A 121 7.39 6.15 19.99
N ASP A 122 7.96 5.53 21.03
CA ASP A 122 7.66 5.86 22.42
C ASP A 122 8.35 7.16 22.91
N ALA A 123 9.15 7.80 22.06
CA ALA A 123 9.72 9.12 22.31
C ALA A 123 8.85 10.28 21.75
N ALA A 124 8.10 10.02 20.67
CA ALA A 124 7.22 11.00 20.03
C ALA A 124 5.82 10.92 20.67
N MET A 125 5.48 11.92 21.48
CA MET A 125 4.24 11.97 22.25
C MET A 125 3.49 13.25 21.96
N SER A 126 2.15 13.18 22.05
CA SER A 126 1.29 14.35 21.94
C SER A 126 1.70 15.43 22.95
N PRO A 127 1.36 16.72 22.71
CA PRO A 127 1.71 17.80 23.64
C PRO A 127 1.25 17.57 25.08
N ASP A 128 0.12 16.90 25.28
CA ASP A 128 -0.43 16.52 26.59
C ASP A 128 0.13 15.19 27.14
N ARG A 129 1.03 14.53 26.40
CA ARG A 129 1.68 13.25 26.70
C ARG A 129 0.71 12.10 26.97
N LYS A 130 -0.51 12.16 26.44
CA LYS A 130 -1.53 11.11 26.63
C LYS A 130 -1.50 10.02 25.58
N LYS A 131 -0.88 10.27 24.42
CA LYS A 131 -0.79 9.31 23.32
C LYS A 131 0.53 9.46 22.55
N ALA A 132 0.96 8.37 21.92
CA ALA A 132 2.05 8.44 20.95
C ALA A 132 1.61 9.23 19.71
N GLU A 133 2.56 9.93 19.10
CA GLU A 133 2.39 10.53 17.79
C GLU A 133 2.74 9.50 16.71
N PRO A 134 1.78 9.15 15.83
CA PRO A 134 2.07 8.27 14.70
C PRO A 134 2.96 8.96 13.69
N THR A 135 3.66 8.17 12.86
CA THR A 135 4.50 8.72 11.80
C THR A 135 3.67 9.47 10.75
N PRO A 136 4.28 10.42 10.00
CA PRO A 136 3.59 11.18 8.97
C PRO A 136 2.96 10.35 7.84
N LEU A 137 3.28 9.05 7.74
CA LEU A 137 2.65 8.14 6.77
C LEU A 137 1.19 7.84 7.10
N CYS A 138 0.78 7.99 8.36
CA CYS A 138 -0.59 7.76 8.81
C CYS A 138 -1.51 8.95 8.46
N LEU A 139 -1.84 9.20 7.19
CA LEU A 139 -2.63 10.38 6.76
C LEU A 139 -4.11 10.40 7.22
N MET A 140 -4.55 9.35 7.92
CA MET A 140 -5.94 9.23 8.39
C MET A 140 -6.11 9.90 9.77
N PHE A 141 -6.20 11.23 9.79
CA PHE A 141 -6.43 12.04 11.00
C PHE A 141 -7.74 12.84 10.95
N GLY A 142 -8.42 13.06 12.10
CA GLY A 142 -9.70 13.78 12.18
C GLY A 142 -10.94 12.96 12.59
N GLN A 143 -12.15 13.43 12.21
CA GLN A 143 -13.41 12.75 12.52
C GLN A 143 -13.83 11.75 11.41
N GLY A 144 -14.25 10.54 11.81
CA GLY A 144 -14.88 9.51 10.95
C GLY A 144 -13.99 8.31 10.59
N HIS A 145 -14.40 7.09 10.96
CA HIS A 145 -13.85 5.75 10.57
C HIS A 145 -12.35 5.67 10.23
N GLN A 146 -11.48 6.17 11.12
CA GLN A 146 -10.04 6.32 10.86
C GLN A 146 -9.20 5.10 11.25
N HIS A 147 -9.76 3.88 11.16
CA HIS A 147 -9.11 2.65 11.61
C HIS A 147 -7.89 2.27 10.76
N PHE A 148 -6.80 3.03 10.89
CA PHE A 148 -5.59 2.91 10.08
C PHE A 148 -4.95 1.53 10.23
N LEU A 149 -4.80 1.03 11.46
CA LEU A 149 -4.24 -0.32 11.69
C LEU A 149 -5.16 -1.41 11.14
N ALA A 150 -6.48 -1.24 11.29
CA ALA A 150 -7.42 -2.20 10.73
C ALA A 150 -7.31 -2.26 9.20
N ARG A 151 -7.15 -1.10 8.53
CA ARG A 151 -6.94 -1.03 7.08
C ARG A 151 -5.59 -1.60 6.67
N LEU A 152 -4.54 -1.28 7.41
CA LEU A 152 -3.19 -1.80 7.17
C LEU A 152 -3.19 -3.34 7.26
N ALA A 153 -3.98 -3.93 8.15
CA ALA A 153 -4.17 -5.38 8.23
C ALA A 153 -5.08 -5.94 7.11
N SER A 154 -6.15 -5.25 6.71
CA SER A 154 -7.16 -5.81 5.81
C SER A 154 -6.87 -5.59 4.34
N VAL A 155 -6.44 -4.39 3.94
CA VAL A 155 -6.25 -3.99 2.53
C VAL A 155 -5.31 -4.93 1.78
N PRO A 156 -4.07 -5.19 2.23
CA PRO A 156 -3.17 -6.07 1.46
C PRO A 156 -3.67 -7.52 1.37
N ARG A 157 -4.58 -7.94 2.27
CA ARG A 157 -5.23 -9.27 2.28
C ARG A 157 -6.48 -9.33 1.40
N GLU A 158 -7.01 -8.20 0.93
CA GLU A 158 -8.15 -8.13 0.02
C GLU A 158 -7.68 -8.54 -1.38
N LEU A 159 -7.79 -9.83 -1.73
CA LEU A 159 -7.20 -10.36 -2.97
C LEU A 159 -7.83 -9.77 -4.24
N THR A 160 -9.12 -9.43 -4.18
CA THR A 160 -9.89 -8.92 -5.30
C THR A 160 -10.88 -7.88 -4.81
N PRO A 161 -11.06 -6.76 -5.53
CA PRO A 161 -12.09 -5.78 -5.24
C PRO A 161 -13.50 -6.36 -5.54
N PRO A 162 -14.57 -5.66 -5.14
CA PRO A 162 -15.92 -5.97 -5.60
C PRO A 162 -16.03 -5.95 -7.14
N ASP A 163 -16.99 -6.72 -7.68
CA ASP A 163 -17.27 -6.74 -9.12
C ASP A 163 -17.41 -5.34 -9.70
N ARG A 164 -16.72 -5.08 -10.81
CA ARG A 164 -16.79 -3.80 -11.53
C ARG A 164 -18.05 -3.73 -12.37
N GLY A 165 -18.69 -2.56 -12.39
CA GLY A 165 -19.91 -2.32 -13.17
C GLY A 165 -21.21 -2.70 -12.46
N THR A 166 -22.35 -2.53 -13.16
CA THR A 166 -23.69 -2.73 -12.58
C THR A 166 -24.54 -3.71 -13.36
N GLY A 167 -25.42 -4.43 -12.65
CA GLY A 167 -26.37 -5.37 -13.24
C GLY A 167 -25.70 -6.46 -14.08
N ARG A 168 -26.15 -6.61 -15.34
CA ARG A 168 -25.63 -7.61 -16.29
C ARG A 168 -24.20 -7.32 -16.80
N LYS A 169 -23.63 -6.16 -16.49
CA LYS A 169 -22.27 -5.76 -16.88
C LYS A 169 -21.25 -5.95 -15.75
N ARG A 170 -21.61 -6.67 -14.68
CA ARG A 170 -20.66 -7.00 -13.61
C ARG A 170 -19.56 -7.90 -14.15
N VAL A 171 -18.32 -7.49 -13.90
CA VAL A 171 -17.12 -8.23 -14.27
C VAL A 171 -16.32 -8.45 -13.01
N ALA A 172 -16.10 -9.73 -12.68
CA ALA A 172 -15.16 -10.12 -11.64
C ALA A 172 -13.73 -9.88 -12.16
N VAL A 173 -12.87 -9.32 -11.32
CA VAL A 173 -11.48 -9.02 -11.65
C VAL A 173 -10.59 -9.91 -10.79
N SER A 174 -9.57 -10.50 -11.40
CA SER A 174 -8.63 -11.35 -10.67
C SER A 174 -7.59 -10.51 -9.91
N GLU A 175 -6.98 -11.12 -8.89
CA GLU A 175 -5.86 -10.51 -8.17
C GLU A 175 -4.74 -10.05 -9.11
N GLY A 176 -4.38 -10.91 -10.07
CA GLY A 176 -3.32 -10.62 -11.05
C GLY A 176 -3.68 -9.46 -11.96
N ASP A 177 -4.95 -9.32 -12.35
CA ASP A 177 -5.40 -8.20 -13.17
C ASP A 177 -5.34 -6.88 -12.40
N CYS A 178 -5.74 -6.85 -11.13
CA CYS A 178 -5.62 -5.67 -10.29
C CYS A 178 -4.17 -5.20 -10.13
N LEU A 179 -3.23 -6.13 -9.92
CA LEU A 179 -1.80 -5.82 -9.82
C LEU A 179 -1.22 -5.39 -11.17
N ARG A 180 -1.57 -6.07 -12.26
CA ARG A 180 -1.12 -5.71 -13.61
C ARG A 180 -1.59 -4.31 -13.99
N GLU A 181 -2.85 -3.99 -13.74
CA GLU A 181 -3.40 -2.65 -13.98
C GLU A 181 -2.68 -1.59 -13.15
N ALA A 182 -2.44 -1.85 -11.86
CA ALA A 182 -1.73 -0.91 -11.00
C ALA A 182 -0.29 -0.62 -11.46
N LEU A 183 0.40 -1.62 -12.03
CA LEU A 183 1.80 -1.50 -12.43
C LEU A 183 1.98 -1.00 -13.87
N PHE A 184 1.17 -1.48 -14.81
CA PHE A 184 1.43 -1.36 -16.24
C PHE A 184 0.35 -0.59 -17.02
N ALA A 185 -0.76 -0.20 -16.40
CA ALA A 185 -1.83 0.55 -17.06
C ALA A 185 -2.08 1.90 -16.39
N PRO A 186 -2.42 2.96 -17.14
CA PRO A 186 -2.86 4.22 -16.55
C PRO A 186 -4.01 4.01 -15.56
N TRP A 187 -3.92 4.63 -14.38
CA TRP A 187 -4.86 4.40 -13.29
C TRP A 187 -6.27 4.94 -13.58
N ALA A 188 -7.21 4.03 -13.80
CA ALA A 188 -8.63 4.34 -13.92
C ALA A 188 -9.35 4.42 -12.56
N ARG A 189 -8.71 3.89 -11.49
CA ARG A 189 -9.24 3.84 -10.11
C ARG A 189 -10.68 3.28 -10.04
N PRO A 190 -10.98 2.11 -10.61
CA PRO A 190 -12.36 1.65 -10.76
C PRO A 190 -12.95 1.00 -9.49
N ASP A 191 -12.16 0.83 -8.44
CA ASP A 191 -12.46 -0.12 -7.37
C ASP A 191 -13.06 0.58 -6.14
N ALA A 192 -14.23 0.10 -5.70
CA ALA A 192 -14.92 0.63 -4.51
C ALA A 192 -14.37 0.01 -3.20
N THR A 193 -13.04 -0.06 -3.05
CA THR A 193 -12.35 -0.67 -1.90
C THR A 193 -11.93 0.36 -0.86
N GLN A 194 -11.36 -0.12 0.25
CA GLN A 194 -10.78 0.76 1.26
C GLN A 194 -9.39 1.24 0.81
N SER A 195 -9.05 2.47 1.18
CA SER A 195 -7.77 3.08 0.85
C SER A 195 -7.18 3.87 2.02
N PHE A 196 -5.93 4.29 1.86
CA PHE A 196 -5.18 5.06 2.86
C PHE A 196 -5.27 6.57 2.65
N ARG A 197 -5.95 7.05 1.60
CA ARG A 197 -5.96 8.46 1.16
C ARG A 197 -4.56 8.97 0.80
N TRP A 198 -3.75 8.07 0.24
CA TRP A 198 -2.45 8.42 -0.33
C TRP A 198 -2.58 8.88 -1.78
N ASP A 199 -3.70 8.60 -2.46
CA ASP A 199 -3.96 9.14 -3.79
C ASP A 199 -4.57 10.55 -3.66
N PRO A 200 -4.03 11.58 -4.33
CA PRO A 200 -4.59 12.92 -4.33
C PRO A 200 -6.08 12.99 -4.76
N ASN A 201 -6.55 12.08 -5.61
CA ASN A 201 -7.96 12.01 -6.01
C ASN A 201 -8.88 11.63 -4.84
N GLU A 202 -8.34 11.01 -3.79
CA GLU A 202 -9.07 10.64 -2.58
C GLU A 202 -9.15 11.77 -1.54
N ASP A 203 -8.45 12.91 -1.75
CA ASP A 203 -8.59 14.11 -0.92
C ASP A 203 -9.92 14.83 -1.23
N VAL A 204 -11.00 14.29 -0.67
CA VAL A 204 -12.34 14.80 -0.87
C VAL A 204 -12.70 15.86 0.16
N ARG A 205 -12.39 17.12 -0.15
CA ARG A 205 -12.79 18.28 0.67
C ARG A 205 -14.24 18.67 0.38
N TYR A 206 -15.16 18.31 1.28
CA TYR A 206 -16.60 18.60 1.18
C TYR A 206 -16.92 20.04 0.77
N ALA A 207 -16.17 21.02 1.29
CA ALA A 207 -16.43 22.44 1.06
C ALA A 207 -16.26 22.88 -0.41
N LEU A 208 -15.67 22.06 -1.28
CA LEU A 208 -15.36 22.43 -2.67
C LEU A 208 -16.14 21.62 -3.72
N ARG A 209 -17.05 20.71 -3.33
CA ARG A 209 -17.74 19.82 -4.27
C ARG A 209 -19.18 20.26 -4.55
N ALA A 210 -19.58 20.14 -5.82
CA ALA A 210 -20.95 20.35 -6.28
C ALA A 210 -21.89 19.17 -5.97
N ARG A 211 -21.35 18.02 -5.55
CA ARG A 211 -22.09 16.79 -5.26
C ARG A 211 -21.63 16.19 -3.93
N ASP A 212 -22.54 15.47 -3.28
CA ASP A 212 -22.27 14.76 -2.04
C ASP A 212 -21.23 13.65 -2.29
N PRO A 213 -20.05 13.70 -1.65
CA PRO A 213 -19.03 12.67 -1.83
C PRO A 213 -19.35 11.35 -1.13
N THR A 214 -20.44 11.28 -0.35
CA THR A 214 -20.91 10.04 0.27
C THR A 214 -21.90 9.26 -0.60
N ASP A 215 -22.44 9.86 -1.65
CA ASP A 215 -23.29 9.15 -2.62
C ASP A 215 -22.44 8.15 -3.41
N ALA A 216 -22.88 6.89 -3.44
CA ALA A 216 -22.19 5.79 -4.11
C ALA A 216 -21.94 6.05 -5.60
N ASN A 217 -22.72 6.93 -6.25
CA ASN A 217 -22.56 7.28 -7.66
C ASN A 217 -21.49 8.36 -7.91
N THR A 218 -21.06 9.07 -6.87
CA THR A 218 -20.12 10.21 -6.94
C THR A 218 -18.94 10.04 -6.00
N LYS A 219 -18.91 8.94 -5.25
CA LYS A 219 -17.82 8.55 -4.38
C LYS A 219 -16.59 8.22 -5.23
N GLU A 220 -15.47 8.86 -4.89
CA GLU A 220 -14.18 8.52 -5.48
C GLU A 220 -13.84 7.07 -5.16
N THR A 221 -13.32 6.39 -6.16
CA THR A 221 -12.89 5.00 -6.11
C THR A 221 -11.37 4.93 -6.12
N ALA A 222 -10.84 3.75 -5.79
CA ALA A 222 -9.43 3.52 -5.57
C ALA A 222 -8.82 2.69 -6.70
N GLN A 223 -7.49 2.70 -6.79
CA GLN A 223 -6.73 1.69 -7.53
C GLN A 223 -6.36 0.57 -6.55
N ASP A 224 -7.05 -0.56 -6.59
CA ASP A 224 -6.94 -1.61 -5.55
C ASP A 224 -5.52 -2.19 -5.46
N GLY A 225 -4.98 -2.66 -6.58
CA GLY A 225 -3.62 -3.25 -6.63
C GLY A 225 -2.53 -2.30 -6.12
N ALA A 226 -2.71 -0.99 -6.31
CA ALA A 226 -1.79 0.03 -5.81
C ALA A 226 -1.88 0.18 -4.28
N ASN A 227 -3.09 0.26 -3.73
CA ASN A 227 -3.29 0.33 -2.26
C ASN A 227 -2.74 -0.92 -1.55
N ARG A 228 -2.89 -2.10 -2.16
CA ARG A 228 -2.35 -3.35 -1.61
C ARG A 228 -0.83 -3.35 -1.55
N LEU A 229 -0.18 -2.96 -2.65
CA LEU A 229 1.28 -2.84 -2.69
C LEU A 229 1.78 -1.76 -1.75
N ALA A 230 1.13 -0.60 -1.69
CA ALA A 230 1.53 0.51 -0.83
C ALA A 230 1.46 0.18 0.68
N ALA A 231 0.71 -0.84 1.08
CA ALA A 231 0.49 -1.23 2.47
C ALA A 231 1.59 -2.11 3.08
N VAL A 232 2.57 -2.57 2.29
CA VAL A 232 3.59 -3.55 2.70
C VAL A 232 5.03 -3.05 2.57
#